data_AF-A0A5C1YBB8-F1
#
_entry.id   AF-A0A5C1YBB8-F1
#
_cell.length_a   1.000
_cell.length_b   1.000
_cell.length_c   1.000
_cell.angle_alpha   90.00
_cell.angle_beta   90.00
_cell.angle_gamma   90.00
#
_symmetry.space_group_name_H-M   'P 1'
#
loop_
_entity.id
_entity.type
_entity.pdbx_description
1 polymer ?
#
loop_
_entity_poly.entity_id
_entity_poly.type
_entity_poly.pdbx_seq_one_letter_code
_entity_poly.pdbx_strand_id
1 'polypeptide(L)'
;MAAKNTDNLTAALDALTAEAGAAVEKADLPEYLKRLDAVIDAARAVKATHAKAVRVAQSQASRARKKERVEKALALLAEQEAAAAKA
;
A
#
# COMPACT_ATOMS: atom_id res chain seq x y z
N MET A 1 28.11 20.37 16.31
CA MET A 1 27.79 18.96 15.99
C MET A 1 27.13 18.36 17.22
N ALA A 2 26.02 17.63 17.23
CA ALA A 2 25.14 17.10 16.21
C ALA A 2 23.72 17.08 16.78
N ALA A 3 22.74 17.61 16.04
CA ALA A 3 21.33 17.48 16.34
C ALA A 3 20.67 16.91 15.08
N LYS A 4 20.37 15.61 15.10
CA LYS A 4 19.53 14.87 14.14
C LYS A 4 19.49 13.40 14.58
N ASN A 5 18.29 12.90 14.92
CA ASN A 5 17.90 11.50 15.20
C ASN A 5 17.41 11.15 16.62
N THR A 6 16.73 12.05 17.34
CA THR A 6 15.91 11.65 18.51
C THR A 6 14.45 11.36 18.18
N ASP A 7 13.91 11.81 17.04
CA ASP A 7 12.45 11.74 16.82
C ASP A 7 11.94 10.38 16.33
N ASN A 8 12.64 9.70 15.41
CA ASN A 8 12.14 8.45 14.85
C ASN A 8 12.25 7.26 15.82
N LEU A 9 13.33 7.21 16.61
CA LEU A 9 13.52 6.15 17.61
C LEU A 9 12.49 6.29 18.74
N THR A 10 12.22 7.53 19.16
CA THR A 10 11.23 7.83 20.22
C THR A 10 9.82 7.57 19.71
N ALA A 11 9.47 8.00 18.50
CA ALA A 11 8.18 7.67 17.88
C ALA A 11 7.96 6.16 17.71
N ALA A 12 9.00 5.40 17.36
CA ALA A 12 8.92 3.94 17.27
C ALA A 12 8.72 3.29 18.65
N LEU A 13 9.39 3.79 19.69
CA LEU A 13 9.22 3.34 21.07
C LEU A 13 7.81 3.64 21.60
N ASP A 14 7.28 4.82 21.30
CA ASP A 14 5.94 5.23 21.72
C ASP A 14 4.86 4.38 21.05
N ALA A 15 4.99 4.14 19.74
CA ALA A 15 4.08 3.25 19.00
C ALA A 15 4.13 1.82 19.53
N LEU A 16 5.32 1.31 19.84
CA LEU A 16 5.51 -0.03 20.36
C LEU A 16 4.96 -0.19 21.79
N THR A 17 5.18 0.81 22.64
CA THR A 17 4.63 0.86 24.00
C THR A 17 3.11 0.89 23.97
N ALA A 18 2.52 1.62 23.02
CA ALA A 18 1.09 1.66 22.80
C ALA A 18 0.51 0.31 22.31
N GLU A 19 1.21 -0.38 21.41
CA GLU A 19 0.79 -1.70 20.89
C GLU A 19 0.93 -2.82 21.93
N ALA A 20 2.03 -2.82 22.70
CA ALA A 20 2.30 -3.83 23.73
C ALA A 20 1.47 -3.63 25.02
N GLY A 21 0.91 -2.43 25.24
CA GLY A 21 0.19 -2.09 26.46
C GLY A 21 1.08 -1.99 27.72
N ALA A 22 2.41 -1.99 27.54
CA ALA A 22 3.40 -1.91 28.60
C ALA A 22 4.65 -1.17 28.09
N ALA A 23 5.37 -0.49 29.00
CA ALA A 23 6.59 0.24 28.66
C ALA A 23 7.65 -0.74 28.13
N VAL A 24 8.12 -0.48 26.90
CA VAL A 24 9.19 -1.27 26.27
C VAL A 24 10.50 -0.54 26.43
N GLU A 25 11.48 -1.21 27.05
CA GLU A 25 12.81 -0.64 27.26
C GLU A 25 13.58 -0.57 25.95
N LYS A 26 14.45 0.44 25.82
CA LYS A 26 15.31 0.61 24.62
C LYS A 26 16.17 -0.62 24.33
N ALA A 27 16.49 -1.40 25.37
CA ALA A 27 17.26 -2.64 25.25
C ALA A 27 16.50 -3.76 24.52
N ASP A 28 15.17 -3.72 24.52
CA ASP A 28 14.31 -4.75 23.90
C ASP A 28 13.98 -4.43 22.43
N LEU A 29 14.23 -3.19 21.99
CA LEU A 29 14.00 -2.76 20.62
C LEU A 29 14.69 -3.64 19.56
N PRO A 30 15.98 -4.02 19.72
CA PRO A 30 16.66 -4.86 18.74
C PRO A 30 16.03 -6.25 18.60
N GLU A 31 15.54 -6.83 19.70
CA GLU A 31 14.84 -8.11 19.72
C GLU A 31 13.49 -7.99 18.97
N TYR A 32 12.75 -6.91 19.24
CA TYR A 32 11.48 -6.63 18.56
C TYR A 32 11.67 -6.40 17.05
N LEU A 33 12.67 -5.61 16.66
CA LEU A 33 12.99 -5.37 15.24
C LEU A 33 13.35 -6.66 14.51
N LYS A 34 14.10 -7.57 15.13
CA LYS A 34 14.39 -8.90 14.54
C LYS A 34 13.12 -9.71 14.31
N ARG A 35 12.16 -9.68 15.25
CA ARG A 35 10.86 -10.35 15.08
C ARG A 35 10.08 -9.71 13.93
N LEU A 36 10.11 -8.38 13.83
CA LEU A 36 9.44 -7.64 12.76
C LEU A 36 10.05 -7.97 11.39
N ASP A 37 11.38 -8.04 11.28
CA ASP A 37 12.07 -8.46 10.06
C ASP A 37 11.67 -9.89 9.66
N ALA A 38 11.58 -10.82 10.61
CA ALA A 38 11.13 -12.19 10.35
C ALA A 38 9.67 -12.23 9.83
N VAL A 39 8.78 -11.39 10.37
CA VAL A 39 7.40 -11.26 9.89
C VAL A 39 7.36 -10.67 8.48
N ILE A 40 8.17 -9.65 8.20
CA ILE A 40 8.28 -9.05 6.88
C ILE A 40 8.76 -10.08 5.86
N ASP A 41 9.75 -10.88 6.20
CA ASP A 41 10.28 -11.90 5.31
C ASP A 41 9.29 -13.05 5.08
N ALA A 42 8.54 -13.45 6.11
CA ALA A 42 7.42 -14.40 5.95
C ALA A 42 6.34 -13.84 5.02
N ALA A 43 5.96 -12.57 5.18
CA ALA A 43 4.98 -11.91 4.32
C ALA A 43 5.49 -11.80 2.86
N ARG A 44 6.78 -11.52 2.67
CA ARG A 44 7.42 -11.53 1.34
C ARG A 44 7.42 -12.91 0.71
N ALA A 45 7.69 -13.96 1.50
CA ALA A 45 7.67 -15.35 1.02
C ALA A 45 6.26 -15.76 0.56
N VAL A 46 5.22 -15.44 1.34
CA VAL A 46 3.80 -15.65 0.96
C VAL A 46 3.46 -14.86 -0.30
N LYS A 47 3.90 -13.60 -0.39
CA LYS A 47 3.69 -12.81 -1.61
C LYS A 47 4.41 -13.41 -2.82
N ALA A 48 5.60 -13.99 -2.63
CA ALA A 48 6.37 -14.62 -3.69
C ALA A 48 5.68 -15.87 -4.22
N THR A 49 5.15 -16.74 -3.34
CA THR A 49 4.39 -17.93 -3.75
C THR A 49 3.13 -17.57 -4.53
N HIS A 50 2.48 -16.44 -4.20
CA HIS A 50 1.28 -15.96 -4.88
C HIS A 50 1.55 -14.85 -5.91
N ALA A 51 2.81 -14.57 -6.26
CA ALA A 51 3.18 -13.40 -7.06
C ALA A 51 2.48 -13.39 -8.43
N LYS A 52 2.34 -14.55 -9.06
CA LYS A 52 1.63 -14.70 -10.34
C LYS A 52 0.15 -14.36 -10.20
N ALA A 53 -0.53 -14.88 -9.17
CA ALA A 53 -1.95 -14.60 -8.91
C ALA A 53 -2.18 -13.11 -8.62
N VAL A 54 -1.34 -12.50 -7.78
CA VAL A 54 -1.38 -11.06 -7.49
C VAL A 54 -1.22 -10.23 -8.76
N ARG A 55 -0.25 -10.58 -9.62
CA ARG A 55 -0.02 -9.88 -10.89
C ARG A 55 -1.21 -10.00 -11.84
N VAL A 56 -1.84 -11.18 -11.92
CA VAL A 56 -3.05 -11.37 -12.73
C VAL A 56 -4.20 -10.51 -12.19
N ALA A 57 -4.46 -10.53 -10.89
CA ALA A 57 -5.50 -9.72 -10.26
C ALA A 57 -5.29 -8.21 -10.50
N GLN A 58 -4.05 -7.73 -10.35
CA GLN A 58 -3.69 -6.34 -10.66
C GLN A 58 -3.92 -6.00 -12.14
N SER A 59 -3.58 -6.91 -13.06
CA SER A 59 -3.81 -6.70 -14.49
C SER A 59 -5.31 -6.63 -14.83
N GLN A 60 -6.11 -7.53 -14.26
CA GLN A 60 -7.57 -7.52 -14.43
C GLN A 60 -8.20 -6.23 -13.90
N ALA A 61 -7.81 -5.79 -12.69
CA ALA A 61 -8.28 -4.53 -12.11
C ALA A 61 -7.90 -3.33 -12.99
N SER A 62 -6.69 -3.31 -13.55
CA SER A 62 -6.24 -2.27 -14.47
C SER A 62 -7.07 -2.26 -15.77
N ARG A 63 -7.30 -3.44 -16.37
CA ARG A 63 -8.11 -3.58 -17.58
C ARG A 63 -9.56 -3.14 -17.36
N ALA A 64 -10.16 -3.49 -16.21
CA ALA A 64 -11.51 -3.06 -15.85
C ALA A 64 -11.61 -1.53 -15.79
N ARG A 65 -10.68 -0.86 -15.07
CA ARG A 65 -10.63 0.61 -15.01
C ARG A 65 -10.45 1.25 -16.38
N LYS A 66 -9.62 0.65 -17.25
CA LYS A 66 -9.42 1.15 -18.62
C LYS A 66 -10.69 1.00 -19.45
N LYS A 67 -11.38 -0.14 -19.35
CA LYS A 67 -12.65 -0.40 -20.03
C LYS A 67 -13.71 0.62 -19.60
N GLU A 68 -13.88 0.85 -18.31
CA GLU A 68 -14.82 1.86 -17.79
C GLU A 68 -14.52 3.27 -18.31
N ARG A 69 -13.24 3.65 -18.39
CA ARG A 69 -12.84 4.95 -18.95
C ARG A 69 -13.18 5.07 -20.43
N VAL A 70 -12.94 4.01 -21.20
CA VAL A 70 -13.25 3.96 -22.63
C VAL A 70 -14.76 4.02 -22.85
N GLU A 71 -15.55 3.26 -22.09
CA GLU A 71 -17.02 3.27 -22.18
C GLU A 71 -17.58 4.66 -21.88
N LYS A 72 -17.10 5.33 -20.83
CA LYS A 72 -17.49 6.70 -20.51
C LYS A 72 -17.13 7.68 -21.63
N ALA A 73 -15.93 7.55 -22.21
CA ALA A 73 -15.51 8.42 -23.30
C ALA A 73 -16.35 8.20 -24.57
N LEU A 74 -16.68 6.95 -24.90
CA LEU A 74 -17.55 6.62 -26.03
C LEU A 74 -18.97 7.13 -25.83
N ALA A 75 -19.52 7.05 -24.60
CA ALA A 75 -20.83 7.61 -24.28
C ALA A 75 -20.86 9.14 -24.46
N LEU A 76 -19.85 9.85 -23.95
CA LEU A 76 -19.73 11.30 -24.12
C LEU A 76 -19.60 11.70 -25.61
N LEU A 77 -18.85 10.93 -26.39
CA LEU A 77 -18.68 11.20 -27.82
C LEU A 77 -19.99 10.97 -28.59
N ALA A 78 -20.74 9.91 -28.27
CA ALA A 78 -22.06 9.66 -28.84
C ALA A 78 -23.07 10.77 -28.48
N GLU A 79 -23.04 11.28 -27.25
CA GLU A 79 -23.86 12.43 -26.84
C GLU A 79 -23.49 13.71 -27.61
N GLN A 80 -22.19 13.96 -27.81
CA GLN A 80 -21.69 15.10 -28.59
C GLN A 80 -22.09 15.01 -30.07
N GLU A 81 -21.98 13.83 -30.68
CA GLU A 81 -22.42 13.59 -32.05
C GLU A 81 -23.93 13.75 -32.21
N ALA A 82 -24.72 13.24 -31.26
CA ALA A 82 -26.18 13.41 -31.27
C ALA A 82 -26.62 14.86 -31.04
N ALA A 83 -25.87 15.64 -30.26
CA ALA A 83 -26.10 17.06 -30.09
C ALA A 83 -25.75 17.85 -31.35
N ALA A 84 -24.62 17.52 -31.99
CA ALA A 84 -24.19 18.14 -33.24
C ALA A 84 -25.11 17.81 -34.42
N ALA A 85 -25.72 16.62 -34.46
CA ALA A 85 -26.68 16.24 -35.49
C ALA A 85 -28.07 16.90 -35.33
N LYS A 86 -28.37 17.48 -34.16
CA LYS A 86 -29.63 18.18 -33.85
C LYS A 86 -29.51 19.71 -33.92
N ALA A 87 -28.29 20.23 -34.07
CA ALA A 87 -27.99 21.65 -34.25
C ALA A 87 -27.93 21.98 -35.75
#